data_AF-A0A1I0BMM1-F1
#
_entry.id   AF-A0A1I0BMM1-F1
#
_cell.length_a   1.000
_cell.length_b   1.000
_cell.length_c   1.000
_cell.angle_alpha   90.00
_cell.angle_beta   90.00
_cell.angle_gamma   90.00
#
_symmetry.space_group_name_H-M   'P 1'
#
loop_
_entity.id
_entity.type
_entity.pdbx_description
1 polymer ?
#
loop_
_entity_poly.entity_id
_entity_poly.type
_entity_poly.pdbx_seq_one_letter_code
_entity_poly.pdbx_strand_id
1 'polypeptide(L)'
;MESLDPRVGKGWLMIVLAWLVLTASSVALGAERSPPTADHSKFEALQGPFSSAQEVTEACLGCHNEAANQIRETTHWNWTYDHPETGQQLGKRNVINSFCGMVVTNEPRCTSCHVGYGWTDMNQPPPSEDSAVDCLVCHDTTGDYWKFPTLAGLPTDKPREWPGGSGKMVNPPDLPRIAQNVGASDRQNCGSCHFYGGGGDGVKHGDLDSSLVNPPRSLDVHMSPDGLDFTCADCHSTWGHNVSGSRYQATAKDTLGIDVPGHTDLSRASCESCHGFEPHDKPKLNDHVDKLACQTCHVPEFARGGVPTKMWWDWSTAGRLDEDGNPITEYDESGHVSYLSTKGDFHHEENEVDPISWTT
;
A
#
# COMPACT_ATOMS: atom_id res chain seq x y z
N MET A 1 -67.91 -28.81 -55.96
CA MET A 1 -69.09 -28.74 -55.08
C MET A 1 -68.60 -28.17 -53.76
N GLU A 2 -68.69 -26.85 -53.62
CA GLU A 2 -69.78 -26.18 -52.88
C GLU A 2 -69.55 -26.36 -51.38
N SER A 3 -68.90 -25.42 -50.70
CA SER A 3 -69.38 -24.10 -50.23
C SER A 3 -70.31 -24.17 -49.02
N LEU A 4 -70.04 -23.25 -48.07
CA LEU A 4 -70.83 -22.79 -46.89
C LEU A 4 -70.50 -23.54 -45.59
N ASP A 5 -70.31 -22.92 -44.41
CA ASP A 5 -70.70 -21.60 -43.89
C ASP A 5 -69.73 -21.16 -42.75
N PRO A 6 -69.40 -19.87 -42.63
CA PRO A 6 -68.61 -19.27 -41.54
C PRO A 6 -69.42 -18.94 -40.27
N ARG A 7 -68.80 -19.09 -39.09
CA ARG A 7 -68.73 -18.10 -37.99
C ARG A 7 -68.26 -18.72 -36.68
N VAL A 8 -67.70 -17.83 -35.85
CA VAL A 8 -67.27 -18.00 -34.45
C VAL A 8 -65.86 -18.59 -34.34
N GLY A 9 -64.82 -17.87 -33.94
CA GLY A 9 -64.73 -16.55 -33.34
C GLY A 9 -63.40 -16.42 -32.61
N LYS A 10 -62.98 -15.17 -32.42
CA LYS A 10 -61.93 -14.70 -31.52
C LYS A 10 -60.50 -15.00 -31.98
N GLY A 11 -59.84 -13.91 -32.38
CA GLY A 11 -58.49 -13.93 -32.88
C GLY A 11 -57.48 -14.30 -31.82
N TRP A 12 -56.24 -14.38 -32.29
CA TRP A 12 -55.09 -13.86 -31.58
C TRP A 12 -54.02 -13.55 -32.63
N LEU A 13 -53.51 -12.33 -32.49
CA LEU A 13 -52.49 -11.70 -33.28
C LEU A 13 -51.14 -12.36 -32.94
N MET A 14 -50.56 -13.16 -33.83
CA MET A 14 -49.14 -13.56 -33.69
C MET A 14 -48.28 -12.62 -34.51
N ILE A 15 -47.86 -11.52 -33.88
CA ILE A 15 -46.70 -10.75 -34.31
C ILE A 15 -45.48 -11.47 -33.73
N VAL A 16 -44.69 -12.07 -34.62
CA VAL A 16 -43.34 -12.56 -34.32
C VAL A 16 -42.45 -11.33 -34.14
N LEU A 17 -42.21 -10.95 -32.89
CA LEU A 17 -41.22 -9.93 -32.53
C LEU A 17 -39.89 -10.63 -32.22
N ALA A 18 -38.91 -10.34 -33.07
CA ALA A 18 -37.54 -10.76 -32.94
C ALA A 18 -36.96 -10.29 -31.59
N TRP A 19 -36.56 -11.25 -30.74
CA TRP A 19 -35.74 -10.97 -29.58
C TRP A 19 -34.28 -10.86 -30.03
N LEU A 20 -33.85 -9.63 -30.29
CA LEU A 20 -32.45 -9.25 -30.33
C LEU A 20 -31.95 -9.29 -28.88
N VAL A 21 -31.28 -10.39 -28.52
CA VAL A 21 -30.51 -10.49 -27.28
C VAL A 21 -29.35 -9.50 -27.42
N LEU A 22 -29.50 -8.31 -26.86
CA LEU A 22 -28.36 -7.44 -26.55
C LEU A 22 -27.57 -8.14 -25.44
N THR A 23 -26.53 -8.87 -25.83
CA THR A 23 -25.43 -9.16 -24.92
C THR A 23 -24.75 -7.83 -24.61
N ALA A 24 -25.16 -7.22 -23.50
CA ALA A 24 -24.38 -6.15 -22.89
C ALA A 24 -23.07 -6.80 -22.41
N SER A 25 -22.03 -6.72 -23.25
CA SER A 25 -20.66 -6.87 -22.80
C SER A 25 -20.41 -5.73 -21.82
N SER A 26 -20.59 -6.00 -20.54
CA SER A 26 -20.10 -5.17 -19.45
C SER A 26 -18.58 -5.20 -19.50
N VAL A 27 -18.01 -4.41 -20.39
CA VAL A 27 -16.65 -3.92 -20.22
C VAL A 27 -16.71 -3.13 -18.93
N ALA A 28 -16.08 -3.64 -17.87
CA ALA A 28 -15.85 -2.85 -16.67
C ALA A 28 -15.03 -1.64 -17.13
N LEU A 29 -15.68 -0.51 -17.35
CA LEU A 29 -14.99 0.77 -17.38
C LEU A 29 -14.39 0.90 -15.98
N GLY A 30 -13.06 0.79 -15.87
CA GLY A 30 -12.36 1.21 -14.66
C GLY A 30 -12.86 2.59 -14.27
N ALA A 31 -13.03 2.84 -12.97
CA ALA A 31 -13.51 4.12 -12.50
C ALA A 31 -12.56 5.22 -13.01
N GLU A 32 -13.02 6.05 -13.95
CA GLU A 32 -12.22 7.19 -14.42
C GLU A 32 -11.96 8.11 -13.22
N ARG A 33 -10.68 8.26 -12.85
CA ARG A 33 -10.29 9.19 -11.78
C ARG A 33 -10.67 10.61 -12.19
N SER A 34 -11.26 11.35 -11.25
CA SER A 34 -11.59 12.76 -11.47
C SER A 34 -10.34 13.54 -11.90
N PRO A 35 -10.45 14.41 -12.90
CA PRO A 35 -9.33 15.24 -13.32
C PRO A 35 -8.88 16.16 -12.17
N PRO A 36 -7.58 16.48 -12.07
CA PRO A 36 -7.08 17.39 -11.04
C PRO A 36 -7.71 18.78 -11.20
N THR A 37 -8.00 19.44 -10.08
CA THR A 37 -8.59 20.78 -10.06
C THR A 37 -7.54 21.90 -10.13
N ALA A 38 -6.26 21.56 -9.95
CA ALA A 38 -5.13 22.48 -9.99
C ALA A 38 -3.98 21.89 -10.81
N ASP A 39 -3.22 22.77 -11.45
CA ASP A 39 -2.00 22.44 -12.18
C ASP A 39 -0.81 23.03 -11.41
N HIS A 40 -0.09 22.17 -10.69
CA HIS A 40 0.98 22.60 -9.79
C HIS A 40 2.15 23.28 -10.52
N SER A 41 2.36 22.97 -11.80
CA SER A 41 3.38 23.62 -12.64
C SER A 41 3.12 25.10 -12.89
N LYS A 42 1.89 25.59 -12.64
CA LYS A 42 1.53 27.01 -12.83
C LYS A 42 1.71 27.87 -11.58
N PHE A 43 2.01 27.29 -10.42
CA PHE A 43 2.19 28.06 -9.19
C PHE A 43 3.62 28.58 -9.09
N GLU A 44 3.76 29.90 -8.99
CA GLU A 44 5.07 30.57 -8.79
C GLU A 44 5.77 30.07 -7.53
N ALA A 45 5.01 29.80 -6.46
CA ALA A 45 5.51 29.26 -5.19
C ALA A 45 6.22 27.89 -5.34
N LEU A 46 5.94 27.13 -6.41
CA LEU A 46 6.51 25.79 -6.64
C LEU A 46 7.66 25.79 -7.66
N GLN A 47 8.02 26.95 -8.22
CA GLN A 47 9.12 27.06 -9.19
C GLN A 47 10.51 26.95 -8.53
N GLY A 48 10.58 27.10 -7.21
CA GLY A 48 11.82 27.08 -6.46
C GLY A 48 12.71 28.30 -6.74
N PRO A 49 14.03 28.20 -6.49
CA PRO A 49 14.74 27.00 -6.03
C PRO A 49 14.33 26.61 -4.60
N PHE A 50 14.45 25.32 -4.29
CA PHE A 50 14.32 24.79 -2.93
C PHE A 50 15.67 24.28 -2.44
N SER A 51 16.10 24.72 -1.26
CA SER A 51 17.34 24.28 -0.62
C SER A 51 17.14 23.00 0.21
N SER A 52 15.91 22.71 0.60
CA SER A 52 15.51 21.52 1.37
C SER A 52 14.11 21.06 1.00
N ALA A 53 13.77 19.81 1.35
CA ALA A 53 12.42 19.29 1.14
C ALA A 53 11.39 19.94 2.07
N GLN A 54 11.82 20.44 3.23
CA GLN A 54 10.97 21.21 4.14
C GLN A 54 10.52 22.55 3.53
N GLU A 55 11.38 23.22 2.75
CA GLU A 55 10.97 24.44 2.03
C GLU A 55 9.88 24.14 0.98
N VAL A 56 9.88 22.93 0.40
CA VAL A 56 8.77 22.49 -0.47
C VAL A 56 7.49 22.35 0.36
N THR A 57 7.56 21.70 1.52
CA THR A 57 6.40 21.58 2.42
C THR A 57 5.88 22.97 2.83
N GLU A 58 6.75 23.92 3.16
CA GLU A 58 6.35 25.30 3.49
C GLU A 58 5.60 25.96 2.32
N ALA A 59 6.06 25.77 1.08
CA ALA A 59 5.35 26.27 -0.11
C ALA A 59 3.98 25.60 -0.29
N CYS A 60 3.88 24.29 -0.08
CA CYS A 60 2.61 23.55 -0.12
C CYS A 60 1.61 24.07 0.92
N LEU A 61 2.06 24.32 2.15
CA LEU A 61 1.23 24.78 3.27
C LEU A 61 0.68 26.20 3.06
N GLY A 62 1.27 26.99 2.15
CA GLY A 62 0.70 28.26 1.72
C GLY A 62 -0.69 28.14 1.09
N CYS A 63 -1.03 26.97 0.54
CA CYS A 63 -2.36 26.68 -0.02
C CYS A 63 -3.09 25.55 0.72
N HIS A 64 -2.36 24.54 1.23
CA HIS A 64 -2.89 23.37 1.94
C HIS A 64 -2.72 23.50 3.46
N ASN A 65 -3.20 24.62 4.02
CA ASN A 65 -2.92 25.05 5.39
C ASN A 65 -3.37 24.10 6.52
N GLU A 66 -4.33 23.20 6.28
CA GLU A 66 -4.76 22.19 7.26
C GLU A 66 -4.07 20.83 7.08
N ALA A 67 -3.38 20.60 5.95
CA ALA A 67 -2.91 19.27 5.58
C ALA A 67 -1.85 18.73 6.54
N ALA A 68 -0.92 19.58 7.01
CA ALA A 68 0.07 19.15 8.00
C ALA A 68 -0.58 18.72 9.31
N ASN A 69 -1.55 19.49 9.83
CA ASN A 69 -2.24 19.11 11.06
C ASN A 69 -2.99 17.78 10.90
N GLN A 70 -3.72 17.63 9.80
CA GLN A 70 -4.43 16.40 9.45
C GLN A 70 -3.50 15.18 9.45
N ILE A 71 -2.34 15.27 8.79
CA ILE A 71 -1.35 14.17 8.77
C ILE A 71 -0.81 13.89 10.17
N ARG A 72 -0.53 14.93 10.95
CA ARG A 72 0.05 14.83 12.30
C ARG A 72 -0.88 14.13 13.31
N GLU A 73 -2.17 14.10 13.04
CA GLU A 73 -3.17 13.37 13.83
C GLU A 73 -3.26 11.88 13.47
N THR A 74 -2.56 11.41 12.42
CA THR A 74 -2.67 10.02 11.93
C THR A 74 -1.65 9.06 12.52
N THR A 75 -1.88 7.76 12.31
CA THR A 75 -0.94 6.68 12.63
C THR A 75 0.32 6.72 11.77
N HIS A 76 0.25 7.23 10.53
CA HIS A 76 1.41 7.40 9.65
C HIS A 76 2.43 8.37 10.25
N TRP A 77 1.96 9.40 10.94
CA TRP A 77 2.80 10.35 11.66
C TRP A 77 3.22 9.86 13.04
N ASN A 78 2.28 9.43 13.87
CA ASN A 78 2.56 9.14 15.28
C ASN A 78 3.26 7.79 15.49
N TRP A 79 3.05 6.84 14.56
CA TRP A 79 3.48 5.44 14.69
C TRP A 79 3.00 4.76 15.98
N THR A 80 1.87 5.19 16.50
CA THR A 80 1.19 4.63 17.67
C THR A 80 -0.19 4.10 17.31
N TYR A 81 -0.68 3.15 18.09
CA TYR A 81 -2.03 2.63 18.02
C TYR A 81 -2.49 2.27 19.43
N ASP A 82 -3.58 2.86 19.90
CA ASP A 82 -4.17 2.53 21.19
C ASP A 82 -5.14 1.36 21.01
N HIS A 83 -4.78 0.18 21.52
CA HIS A 83 -5.62 -1.01 21.36
C HIS A 83 -6.84 -0.90 22.29
N PRO A 84 -8.08 -0.83 21.76
CA PRO A 84 -9.25 -0.49 22.57
C PRO A 84 -9.60 -1.57 23.61
N GLU A 85 -9.38 -2.85 23.28
CA GLU A 85 -9.73 -3.95 24.19
C GLU A 85 -8.69 -4.21 25.28
N THR A 86 -7.40 -4.16 24.95
CA THR A 86 -6.31 -4.48 25.88
C THR A 86 -5.75 -3.25 26.58
N GLY A 87 -6.01 -2.05 26.07
CA GLY A 87 -5.39 -0.80 26.52
C GLY A 87 -3.90 -0.68 26.21
N GLN A 88 -3.34 -1.60 25.41
CA GLN A 88 -1.93 -1.56 25.04
C GLN A 88 -1.64 -0.45 24.03
N GLN A 89 -0.53 0.25 24.23
CA GLN A 89 0.05 1.10 23.18
C GLN A 89 0.88 0.24 22.22
N LEU A 90 0.36 0.06 21.02
CA LEU A 90 0.99 -0.59 19.89
C LEU A 90 1.48 0.47 18.89
N GLY A 91 1.78 0.06 17.66
CA GLY A 91 2.37 0.92 16.63
C GLY A 91 3.89 0.75 16.51
N LYS A 92 4.44 1.11 15.34
CA LYS A 92 5.87 0.92 15.01
C LYS A 92 6.81 1.56 16.03
N ARG A 93 6.38 2.61 16.74
CA ARG A 93 7.14 3.25 17.82
C ARG A 93 7.28 2.37 19.07
N ASN A 94 6.29 1.54 19.35
CA ASN A 94 6.13 0.82 20.62
C ASN A 94 6.39 -0.69 20.52
N VAL A 95 6.32 -1.28 19.32
CA VAL A 95 6.44 -2.74 19.13
C VAL A 95 7.86 -3.19 18.80
N ILE A 96 8.23 -4.35 19.33
CA ILE A 96 9.43 -5.10 18.95
C ILE A 96 9.03 -6.21 17.98
N ASN A 97 9.82 -6.45 16.94
CA ASN A 97 9.66 -7.58 16.03
C ASN A 97 10.97 -8.38 15.88
N SER A 98 10.87 -9.58 15.30
CA SER A 98 12.01 -10.47 15.03
C SER A 98 12.83 -10.09 13.78
N PHE A 99 12.51 -8.98 13.11
CA PHE A 99 13.30 -8.46 11.99
C PHE A 99 14.41 -7.53 12.52
N CYS A 100 14.18 -6.21 12.44
CA CYS A 100 15.15 -5.20 12.88
C CYS A 100 15.04 -4.90 14.39
N GLY A 101 14.27 -5.67 15.17
CA GLY A 101 14.04 -5.40 16.57
C GLY A 101 13.06 -4.25 16.77
N MET A 102 13.60 -3.07 17.09
CA MET A 102 12.83 -1.87 17.43
C MET A 102 13.43 -0.60 16.82
N VAL A 103 12.62 0.45 16.74
CA VAL A 103 13.01 1.73 16.15
C VAL A 103 13.98 2.50 17.05
N VAL A 104 13.79 2.44 18.37
CA VAL A 104 14.67 3.11 19.34
C VAL A 104 16.11 2.65 19.12
N THR A 105 17.05 3.59 19.09
CA THR A 105 18.48 3.41 18.74
C THR A 105 18.81 3.21 17.25
N ASN A 106 17.80 3.08 16.39
CA ASN A 106 17.94 2.85 14.94
C ASN A 106 17.18 3.89 14.10
N GLU A 107 16.79 5.01 14.70
CA GLU A 107 15.84 5.98 14.17
C GLU A 107 16.18 6.42 12.75
N PRO A 108 17.41 6.89 12.44
CA PRO A 108 17.70 7.45 11.11
C PRO A 108 17.52 6.45 9.97
N ARG A 109 17.66 5.16 10.25
CA ARG A 109 17.37 4.09 9.29
C ARG A 109 15.88 3.82 9.20
N CYS A 110 15.21 3.68 10.33
CA CYS A 110 13.80 3.30 10.38
C CYS A 110 12.86 4.40 9.87
N THR A 111 13.17 5.67 10.14
CA THR A 111 12.37 6.85 9.77
C THR A 111 12.59 7.30 8.33
N SER A 112 13.45 6.60 7.56
CA SER A 112 13.40 6.68 6.10
C SER A 112 12.02 6.28 5.53
N CYS A 113 11.25 5.47 6.26
CA CYS A 113 9.86 5.12 5.94
C CYS A 113 8.81 5.89 6.79
N HIS A 114 9.18 6.96 7.48
CA HIS A 114 8.24 7.84 8.19
C HIS A 114 7.76 8.94 7.23
N VAL A 115 6.50 9.37 7.33
CA VAL A 115 5.91 10.42 6.47
C VAL A 115 6.32 11.84 6.89
N GLY A 116 7.48 11.96 7.54
CA GLY A 116 8.06 13.21 7.99
C GLY A 116 9.57 13.25 7.84
N TYR A 117 10.13 14.39 8.21
CA TYR A 117 11.54 14.72 8.14
C TYR A 117 12.14 14.87 9.54
N GLY A 118 13.30 14.27 9.76
CA GLY A 118 14.15 14.58 10.91
C GLY A 118 13.72 13.96 12.24
N TRP A 119 12.91 12.89 12.24
CA TRP A 119 12.61 12.17 13.48
C TRP A 119 13.79 11.26 13.86
N THR A 120 14.63 11.74 14.78
CA THR A 120 15.90 11.11 15.17
C THR A 120 15.92 10.57 16.60
N ASP A 121 14.89 10.82 17.40
CA ASP A 121 14.79 10.36 18.78
C ASP A 121 13.35 9.91 19.08
N MET A 122 13.13 8.60 19.19
CA MET A 122 11.81 8.02 19.47
C MET A 122 11.32 8.27 20.89
N ASN A 123 12.18 8.77 21.80
CA ASN A 123 11.77 9.20 23.13
C ASN A 123 11.01 10.53 23.08
N GLN A 124 11.17 11.30 22.01
CA GLN A 124 10.41 12.51 21.73
C GLN A 124 9.31 12.24 20.71
N PRO A 125 8.20 13.01 20.73
CA PRO A 125 7.28 13.01 19.60
C PRO A 125 8.01 13.38 18.29
N PRO A 126 7.43 13.06 17.12
CA PRO A 126 7.95 13.55 15.85
C PRO A 126 8.10 15.09 15.87
N PRO A 127 9.01 15.68 15.05
CA PRO A 127 9.25 17.12 15.03
C PRO A 127 7.95 17.94 14.93
N SER A 128 7.80 18.97 15.75
CA SER A 128 6.53 19.70 15.89
C SER A 128 6.21 20.64 14.74
N GLU A 129 7.21 21.03 13.95
CA GLU A 129 7.05 21.98 12.84
C GLU A 129 6.19 21.37 11.73
N ASP A 130 5.24 22.13 11.21
CA ASP A 130 4.38 21.67 10.10
C ASP A 130 5.19 21.36 8.84
N SER A 131 6.30 22.08 8.62
CA SER A 131 7.24 21.84 7.52
C SER A 131 8.01 20.51 7.65
N ALA A 132 7.92 19.83 8.79
CA ALA A 132 8.48 18.49 8.96
C ALA A 132 7.60 17.39 8.35
N VAL A 133 6.39 17.69 7.86
CA VAL A 133 5.57 16.74 7.11
C VAL A 133 6.15 16.54 5.70
N ASP A 134 6.29 15.28 5.29
CA ASP A 134 6.74 14.93 3.95
C ASP A 134 5.53 14.78 3.02
N CYS A 135 5.19 15.84 2.30
CA CYS A 135 4.11 15.79 1.30
C CYS A 135 4.49 14.97 0.07
N LEU A 136 5.78 14.91 -0.28
CA LEU A 136 6.25 14.39 -1.56
C LEU A 136 6.27 12.86 -1.59
N VAL A 137 6.51 12.21 -0.46
CA VAL A 137 6.54 10.73 -0.37
C VAL A 137 5.24 10.07 -0.84
N CYS A 138 4.11 10.74 -0.60
CA CYS A 138 2.80 10.25 -1.00
C CYS A 138 2.32 10.81 -2.35
N HIS A 139 2.81 11.98 -2.76
CA HIS A 139 2.21 12.74 -3.87
C HIS A 139 3.12 12.93 -5.09
N ASP A 140 4.40 12.52 -5.04
CA ASP A 140 5.26 12.55 -6.23
C ASP A 140 4.71 11.63 -7.33
N THR A 141 4.42 12.16 -8.52
CA THR A 141 4.03 11.34 -9.69
C THR A 141 5.17 11.19 -10.70
N THR A 142 6.34 11.74 -10.41
CA THR A 142 7.49 11.66 -11.31
C THR A 142 8.31 10.38 -11.14
N GLY A 143 8.22 9.74 -9.98
CA GLY A 143 8.99 8.54 -9.62
C GLY A 143 10.43 8.84 -9.20
N ASP A 144 10.81 10.11 -9.07
CA ASP A 144 12.18 10.52 -8.75
C ASP A 144 12.34 11.02 -7.30
N TYR A 145 11.25 11.15 -6.54
CA TYR A 145 11.35 11.45 -5.12
C TYR A 145 11.79 10.23 -4.32
N TRP A 146 12.80 10.43 -3.48
CA TRP A 146 13.36 9.37 -2.66
C TRP A 146 13.98 9.93 -1.38
N LYS A 147 13.66 9.30 -0.24
CA LYS A 147 14.26 9.59 1.08
C LYS A 147 15.53 8.78 1.22
N PHE A 148 16.62 9.42 1.64
CA PHE A 148 17.88 8.70 1.78
C PHE A 148 17.81 7.72 2.97
N PRO A 149 18.27 6.46 2.83
CA PRO A 149 17.95 5.40 3.80
C PRO A 149 18.49 5.59 5.21
N THR A 150 19.37 6.56 5.46
CA THR A 150 20.00 6.79 6.77
C THR A 150 19.96 8.26 7.20
N LEU A 151 19.17 9.10 6.54
CA LEU A 151 19.05 10.54 6.87
C LEU A 151 17.73 10.89 7.58
N ALA A 152 17.19 9.96 8.37
CA ALA A 152 16.02 10.20 9.21
C ALA A 152 14.81 10.80 8.45
N GLY A 153 14.56 10.24 7.27
CA GLY A 153 13.48 10.66 6.40
C GLY A 153 13.82 11.80 5.43
N LEU A 154 14.99 12.41 5.50
CA LEU A 154 15.39 13.44 4.54
C LEU A 154 15.86 12.81 3.22
N PRO A 155 15.58 13.44 2.05
CA PRO A 155 16.33 13.15 0.84
C PRO A 155 17.81 13.54 1.00
N THR A 156 18.66 13.12 0.07
CA THR A 156 20.07 13.52 0.09
C THR A 156 20.22 14.96 -0.41
N ASP A 157 21.02 15.77 0.27
CA ASP A 157 21.33 17.18 -0.05
C ASP A 157 22.50 17.33 -1.02
N LYS A 158 23.30 16.27 -1.15
CA LYS A 158 24.46 16.18 -2.03
C LYS A 158 24.57 14.77 -2.60
N PRO A 159 25.36 14.55 -3.66
CA PRO A 159 25.65 13.21 -4.13
C PRO A 159 26.24 12.34 -3.00
N ARG A 160 25.65 11.18 -2.77
CA ARG A 160 26.10 10.18 -1.77
C ARG A 160 26.12 8.80 -2.39
N GLU A 161 27.13 8.02 -2.07
CA GLU A 161 27.19 6.62 -2.50
C GLU A 161 26.21 5.77 -1.69
N TRP A 162 25.43 4.92 -2.37
CA TRP A 162 24.52 3.98 -1.72
C TRP A 162 24.22 2.74 -2.58
N PRO A 163 24.36 1.51 -2.03
CA PRO A 163 24.96 1.17 -0.72
C PRO A 163 26.44 1.57 -0.65
N GLY A 164 27.00 1.76 0.56
CA GLY A 164 28.41 2.12 0.70
C GLY A 164 29.33 1.05 0.10
N GLY A 165 30.34 1.47 -0.67
CA GLY A 165 31.26 0.58 -1.38
C GLY A 165 30.74 0.02 -2.71
N SER A 166 29.53 0.37 -3.14
CA SER A 166 28.94 -0.08 -4.41
C SER A 166 29.41 0.71 -5.64
N GLY A 167 30.00 1.89 -5.46
CA GLY A 167 30.28 2.87 -6.52
C GLY A 167 29.03 3.57 -7.09
N LYS A 168 27.82 3.23 -6.62
CA LYS A 168 26.57 3.83 -7.11
C LYS A 168 26.27 5.13 -6.36
N MET A 169 26.26 6.24 -7.08
CA MET A 169 25.92 7.56 -6.53
C MET A 169 24.42 7.82 -6.62
N VAL A 170 23.84 8.28 -5.51
CA VAL A 170 22.49 8.84 -5.40
C VAL A 170 22.61 10.35 -5.33
N ASN A 171 21.99 11.04 -6.28
CA ASN A 171 21.98 12.50 -6.36
C ASN A 171 20.80 13.08 -5.58
N PRO A 172 20.86 14.37 -5.19
CA PRO A 172 19.71 15.08 -4.67
C PRO A 172 18.54 15.06 -5.66
N PRO A 173 17.30 14.88 -5.20
CA PRO A 173 16.13 14.96 -6.08
C PRO A 173 15.95 16.38 -6.62
N ASP A 174 15.39 16.49 -7.83
CA ASP A 174 14.96 17.76 -8.41
C ASP A 174 13.64 18.20 -7.76
N LEU A 175 13.76 18.84 -6.59
CA LEU A 175 12.62 19.25 -5.77
C LEU A 175 11.64 20.17 -6.51
N PRO A 176 12.07 21.21 -7.27
CA PRO A 176 11.14 22.00 -8.08
C PRO A 176 10.36 21.17 -9.10
N ARG A 177 11.01 20.25 -9.82
CA ARG A 177 10.33 19.40 -10.80
C ARG A 177 9.32 18.48 -10.13
N ILE A 178 9.69 17.86 -9.02
CA ILE A 178 8.80 16.98 -8.25
C ILE A 178 7.60 17.76 -7.72
N ALA A 179 7.82 18.91 -7.07
CA ALA A 179 6.77 19.75 -6.50
C ALA A 179 5.74 20.21 -7.55
N GLN A 180 6.19 20.52 -8.77
CA GLN A 180 5.32 20.92 -9.88
C GLN A 180 4.51 19.78 -10.49
N ASN A 181 4.89 18.52 -10.22
CA ASN A 181 4.25 17.33 -10.76
C ASN A 181 3.64 16.47 -9.64
N VAL A 182 3.29 17.06 -8.50
CA VAL A 182 2.53 16.34 -7.46
C VAL A 182 1.10 16.04 -7.91
N GLY A 183 0.57 14.91 -7.47
CA GLY A 183 -0.75 14.42 -7.85
C GLY A 183 -1.35 13.43 -6.87
N ALA A 184 -2.38 12.69 -7.30
CA ALA A 184 -2.95 11.62 -6.51
C ALA A 184 -1.92 10.49 -6.30
N SER A 185 -1.92 9.87 -5.13
CA SER A 185 -1.02 8.77 -4.83
C SER A 185 -1.30 7.55 -5.69
N ASP A 186 -0.23 6.88 -6.09
CA ASP A 186 -0.25 5.60 -6.77
C ASP A 186 0.32 4.46 -5.90
N ARG A 187 0.42 3.26 -6.48
CA ARG A 187 0.96 2.07 -5.80
C ARG A 187 2.45 2.22 -5.47
N GLN A 188 3.22 2.95 -6.26
CA GLN A 188 4.63 3.19 -6.03
C GLN A 188 4.86 4.17 -4.87
N ASN A 189 4.00 5.17 -4.69
CA ASN A 189 4.06 6.07 -3.54
C ASN A 189 3.93 5.31 -2.21
N CYS A 190 2.86 4.51 -2.06
CA CYS A 190 2.65 3.67 -0.89
C CYS A 190 3.77 2.60 -0.77
N GLY A 191 4.12 2.01 -1.91
CA GLY A 191 5.15 0.98 -2.05
C GLY A 191 6.55 1.41 -1.61
N SER A 192 6.88 2.70 -1.72
CA SER A 192 8.18 3.26 -1.27
C SER A 192 8.53 2.87 0.17
N CYS A 193 7.52 2.66 1.01
CA CYS A 193 7.65 2.21 2.38
C CYS A 193 7.09 0.80 2.60
N HIS A 194 5.95 0.47 1.99
CA HIS A 194 5.22 -0.76 2.26
C HIS A 194 5.84 -2.00 1.60
N PHE A 195 6.48 -1.87 0.43
CA PHE A 195 7.15 -2.99 -0.25
C PHE A 195 8.53 -3.30 0.34
N TYR A 196 9.19 -2.30 0.93
CA TYR A 196 10.60 -2.38 1.33
C TYR A 196 10.80 -2.54 2.85
N GLY A 197 9.75 -2.94 3.57
CA GLY A 197 9.79 -3.18 5.02
C GLY A 197 10.81 -4.25 5.41
N GLY A 198 11.51 -4.08 6.53
CA GLY A 198 12.55 -5.05 6.95
C GLY A 198 13.89 -4.90 6.21
N GLY A 199 14.01 -3.89 5.33
CA GLY A 199 15.27 -3.47 4.73
C GLY A 199 15.53 -3.97 3.31
N GLY A 200 14.50 -4.49 2.63
CA GLY A 200 14.54 -4.94 1.25
C GLY A 200 13.13 -5.20 0.72
N ASP A 201 13.01 -5.36 -0.60
CA ASP A 201 11.75 -5.62 -1.30
C ASP A 201 11.15 -6.98 -0.87
N GLY A 202 9.85 -7.01 -0.59
CA GLY A 202 9.11 -8.21 -0.17
C GLY A 202 9.56 -8.84 1.16
N VAL A 203 10.57 -8.28 1.83
CA VAL A 203 11.24 -8.96 2.97
C VAL A 203 10.31 -9.20 4.16
N LYS A 204 9.44 -8.25 4.49
CA LYS A 204 8.63 -8.29 5.72
C LYS A 204 7.17 -8.66 5.49
N HIS A 205 6.57 -8.18 4.41
CA HIS A 205 5.17 -8.38 4.07
C HIS A 205 5.14 -9.16 2.76
N GLY A 206 4.97 -10.48 2.83
CA GLY A 206 5.00 -11.33 1.64
C GLY A 206 3.85 -11.05 0.68
N ASP A 207 2.80 -10.38 1.13
CA ASP A 207 1.66 -9.92 0.32
C ASP A 207 1.90 -8.55 -0.34
N LEU A 208 3.01 -7.86 -0.04
CA LEU A 208 3.30 -6.51 -0.53
C LEU A 208 4.75 -6.37 -0.99
N ASP A 209 4.97 -6.37 -2.31
CA ASP A 209 6.28 -6.21 -2.95
C ASP A 209 6.19 -5.36 -4.23
N SER A 210 7.35 -5.01 -4.81
CA SER A 210 7.43 -4.14 -5.99
C SER A 210 6.70 -4.63 -7.24
N SER A 211 6.39 -5.93 -7.36
CA SER A 211 5.58 -6.47 -8.46
C SER A 211 4.15 -5.91 -8.48
N LEU A 212 3.67 -5.36 -7.35
CA LEU A 212 2.37 -4.70 -7.24
C LEU A 212 2.32 -3.29 -7.84
N VAL A 213 3.44 -2.73 -8.31
CA VAL A 213 3.40 -1.45 -9.04
C VAL A 213 2.58 -1.60 -10.33
N ASN A 214 2.77 -2.71 -11.03
CA ASN A 214 2.07 -3.03 -12.28
C ASN A 214 1.78 -4.54 -12.38
N PRO A 215 0.86 -5.06 -11.55
CA PRO A 215 0.70 -6.49 -11.41
C PRO A 215 -0.12 -7.08 -12.56
N PRO A 216 0.22 -8.28 -13.05
CA PRO A 216 -0.71 -9.04 -13.87
C PRO A 216 -1.93 -9.47 -13.04
N ARG A 217 -3.06 -9.70 -13.69
CA ARG A 217 -4.30 -10.13 -13.03
C ARG A 217 -4.16 -11.42 -12.20
N SER A 218 -3.20 -12.29 -12.56
CA SER A 218 -2.90 -13.52 -11.81
C SER A 218 -2.29 -13.26 -10.43
N LEU A 219 -1.63 -12.12 -10.25
CA LEU A 219 -1.03 -11.70 -8.99
C LEU A 219 -2.08 -10.99 -8.12
N ASP A 220 -2.69 -9.93 -8.65
CA ASP A 220 -3.77 -9.21 -7.97
C ASP A 220 -4.86 -8.77 -8.96
N VAL A 221 -6.10 -9.16 -8.70
CA VAL A 221 -7.24 -8.90 -9.60
C VAL A 221 -7.79 -7.48 -9.49
N HIS A 222 -7.54 -6.79 -8.38
CA HIS A 222 -8.02 -5.45 -8.10
C HIS A 222 -7.05 -4.40 -8.65
N MET A 223 -5.75 -4.61 -8.41
CA MET A 223 -4.68 -3.69 -8.78
C MET A 223 -4.18 -3.87 -10.22
N SER A 224 -4.53 -4.97 -10.90
CA SER A 224 -4.08 -5.17 -12.27
C SER A 224 -4.68 -4.15 -13.25
N PRO A 225 -3.88 -3.59 -14.18
CA PRO A 225 -4.38 -2.74 -15.26
C PRO A 225 -5.34 -3.44 -16.22
N ASP A 226 -5.27 -4.77 -16.33
CA ASP A 226 -6.22 -5.59 -17.10
C ASP A 226 -7.55 -5.82 -16.32
N GLY A 227 -7.70 -5.18 -15.17
CA GLY A 227 -8.84 -5.24 -14.27
C GLY A 227 -9.35 -3.85 -13.91
N LEU A 228 -9.40 -3.55 -12.62
CA LEU A 228 -9.88 -2.26 -12.10
C LEU A 228 -8.77 -1.21 -11.98
N ASP A 229 -7.50 -1.61 -12.10
CA ASP A 229 -6.31 -0.77 -11.93
C ASP A 229 -6.31 0.05 -10.63
N PHE A 230 -6.80 -0.54 -9.54
CA PHE A 230 -6.88 0.13 -8.26
C PHE A 230 -5.50 0.55 -7.76
N THR A 231 -5.39 1.77 -7.25
CA THR A 231 -4.32 2.15 -6.33
C THR A 231 -4.70 1.79 -4.91
N CYS A 232 -3.74 1.87 -3.99
CA CYS A 232 -3.97 1.55 -2.59
C CYS A 232 -5.13 2.38 -2.01
N ALA A 233 -5.22 3.67 -2.38
CA ALA A 233 -6.23 4.61 -1.88
C ALA A 233 -7.66 4.35 -2.38
N ASP A 234 -7.84 3.54 -3.43
CA ASP A 234 -9.17 3.17 -3.93
C ASP A 234 -9.90 2.24 -2.91
N CYS A 235 -9.13 1.41 -2.19
CA CYS A 235 -9.60 0.54 -1.12
C CYS A 235 -9.35 1.16 0.27
N HIS A 236 -8.13 1.64 0.51
CA HIS A 236 -7.73 2.39 1.70
C HIS A 236 -8.19 3.85 1.60
N SER A 237 -9.50 4.05 1.57
CA SER A 237 -10.12 5.36 1.47
C SER A 237 -9.62 6.30 2.57
N THR A 238 -9.44 7.56 2.20
CA THR A 238 -8.86 8.59 3.08
C THR A 238 -9.84 9.71 3.35
N TRP A 239 -9.99 10.12 4.61
CA TRP A 239 -10.69 11.35 4.97
C TRP A 239 -9.81 12.20 5.89
N GLY A 240 -9.54 13.45 5.51
CA GLY A 240 -8.62 14.31 6.26
C GLY A 240 -7.24 13.68 6.43
N HIS A 241 -6.68 13.11 5.35
CA HIS A 241 -5.42 12.34 5.34
C HIS A 241 -5.37 11.10 6.24
N ASN A 242 -6.44 10.77 6.97
CA ASN A 242 -6.53 9.53 7.72
C ASN A 242 -6.84 8.37 6.78
N VAL A 243 -5.85 7.50 6.58
CA VAL A 243 -5.92 6.33 5.70
C VAL A 243 -6.57 5.17 6.45
N SER A 244 -7.65 4.63 5.89
CA SER A 244 -8.38 3.50 6.49
C SER A 244 -7.60 2.18 6.43
N GLY A 245 -8.01 1.24 7.29
CA GLY A 245 -7.36 -0.07 7.48
C GLY A 245 -6.54 -0.14 8.77
N SER A 246 -6.57 -1.29 9.44
CA SER A 246 -5.80 -1.53 10.67
C SER A 246 -5.10 -2.88 10.63
N ARG A 247 -3.83 -2.91 11.03
CA ARG A 247 -3.03 -4.14 11.18
C ARG A 247 -2.98 -4.63 12.63
N TYR A 248 -3.27 -3.77 13.61
CA TYR A 248 -3.23 -4.13 15.04
C TYR A 248 -4.56 -4.64 15.58
N GLN A 249 -5.64 -4.39 14.85
CA GLN A 249 -6.95 -4.98 15.08
C GLN A 249 -7.53 -5.30 13.70
N ALA A 250 -7.36 -6.54 13.27
CA ALA A 250 -7.81 -6.97 11.96
C ALA A 250 -9.34 -7.08 11.95
N THR A 251 -9.98 -6.39 11.02
CA THR A 251 -11.41 -6.56 10.76
C THR A 251 -11.60 -7.75 9.83
N ALA A 252 -11.81 -8.93 10.39
CA ALA A 252 -11.95 -10.17 9.62
C ALA A 252 -13.29 -10.28 8.88
N LYS A 253 -14.32 -9.59 9.39
CA LYS A 253 -15.65 -9.49 8.80
C LYS A 253 -16.20 -8.10 9.04
N ASP A 254 -16.52 -7.39 7.98
CA ASP A 254 -17.22 -6.12 8.06
C ASP A 254 -18.73 -6.37 8.06
N THR A 255 -19.41 -6.05 9.16
CA THR A 255 -20.86 -6.28 9.30
C THR A 255 -21.73 -5.17 8.72
N LEU A 256 -21.15 -4.06 8.25
CA LEU A 256 -21.89 -2.98 7.60
C LEU A 256 -22.36 -3.43 6.21
N GLY A 257 -21.49 -4.09 5.44
CA GLY A 257 -21.79 -4.56 4.09
C GLY A 257 -21.51 -3.49 3.05
N ILE A 258 -22.23 -3.49 1.92
CA ILE A 258 -21.87 -2.66 0.77
C ILE A 258 -21.93 -1.16 1.13
N ASP A 259 -20.83 -0.48 0.85
CA ASP A 259 -20.63 0.93 1.09
C ASP A 259 -21.37 1.77 0.05
N VAL A 260 -22.35 2.55 0.51
CA VAL A 260 -23.09 3.51 -0.33
C VAL A 260 -23.19 4.87 0.37
N PRO A 261 -23.42 5.98 -0.36
CA PRO A 261 -23.59 7.28 0.28
C PRO A 261 -24.65 7.25 1.40
N GLY A 262 -24.26 7.63 2.62
CA GLY A 262 -25.12 7.60 3.80
C GLY A 262 -25.13 6.27 4.57
N HIS A 263 -24.38 5.26 4.11
CA HIS A 263 -24.20 3.96 4.74
C HIS A 263 -22.77 3.46 4.48
N THR A 264 -21.82 4.06 5.20
CA THR A 264 -20.39 3.76 5.13
C THR A 264 -19.75 4.18 6.45
N ASP A 265 -18.72 3.47 6.87
CA ASP A 265 -17.82 3.87 7.95
C ASP A 265 -16.64 4.72 7.44
N LEU A 266 -16.72 5.17 6.18
CA LEU A 266 -15.69 5.87 5.41
C LEU A 266 -14.46 4.99 5.07
N SER A 267 -14.57 3.67 5.23
CA SER A 267 -13.55 2.68 4.92
C SER A 267 -14.04 1.66 3.90
N ARG A 268 -13.37 1.60 2.74
CA ARG A 268 -13.58 0.53 1.75
C ARG A 268 -12.59 -0.62 1.88
N ALA A 269 -11.86 -0.68 3.00
CA ALA A 269 -10.79 -1.64 3.23
C ALA A 269 -11.27 -3.07 3.58
N SER A 270 -12.57 -3.37 3.39
CA SER A 270 -13.17 -4.69 3.60
C SER A 270 -13.66 -5.28 2.27
N CYS A 271 -13.76 -6.61 2.20
CA CYS A 271 -14.31 -7.28 1.02
C CYS A 271 -15.81 -6.97 0.87
N GLU A 272 -16.52 -6.97 1.99
CA GLU A 272 -17.97 -6.79 2.06
C GLU A 272 -18.42 -5.39 1.64
N SER A 273 -17.55 -4.37 1.79
CA SER A 273 -17.82 -3.00 1.33
C SER A 273 -18.13 -2.91 -0.17
N CYS A 274 -17.63 -3.85 -0.98
CA CYS A 274 -17.84 -3.90 -2.42
C CYS A 274 -18.60 -5.16 -2.87
N HIS A 275 -18.40 -6.29 -2.19
CA HIS A 275 -18.92 -7.59 -2.59
C HIS A 275 -20.15 -8.06 -1.79
N GLY A 276 -20.44 -7.42 -0.65
CA GLY A 276 -21.50 -7.84 0.27
C GLY A 276 -21.23 -9.21 0.92
N PHE A 277 -22.28 -9.78 1.52
CA PHE A 277 -22.19 -11.02 2.33
C PHE A 277 -22.45 -12.31 1.56
N GLU A 278 -23.08 -12.19 0.38
CA GLU A 278 -23.51 -13.34 -0.41
C GLU A 278 -22.97 -13.26 -1.85
N PRO A 279 -21.65 -13.11 -2.07
CA PRO A 279 -21.10 -12.88 -3.39
C PRO A 279 -21.14 -14.11 -4.31
N HIS A 280 -21.48 -15.28 -3.77
CA HIS A 280 -21.45 -16.54 -4.51
C HIS A 280 -22.84 -16.98 -4.98
N ASP A 281 -22.93 -17.46 -6.22
CA ASP A 281 -24.15 -18.09 -6.76
C ASP A 281 -24.58 -19.34 -6.00
N LYS A 282 -23.63 -20.00 -5.29
CA LYS A 282 -23.88 -21.19 -4.50
C LYS A 282 -24.15 -20.78 -3.05
N PRO A 283 -25.38 -20.94 -2.53
CA PRO A 283 -25.72 -20.52 -1.17
C PRO A 283 -24.81 -21.13 -0.10
N LYS A 284 -24.36 -22.37 -0.32
CA LYS A 284 -23.48 -23.04 0.65
C LYS A 284 -22.13 -22.34 0.82
N LEU A 285 -21.62 -21.63 -0.19
CA LEU A 285 -20.38 -20.85 -0.05
C LEU A 285 -20.63 -19.59 0.78
N ASN A 286 -21.81 -18.97 0.66
CA ASN A 286 -22.18 -17.82 1.48
C ASN A 286 -22.28 -18.20 2.97
N ASP A 287 -22.74 -19.41 3.31
CA ASP A 287 -22.70 -19.91 4.70
C ASP A 287 -21.29 -19.89 5.31
N HIS A 288 -20.22 -20.02 4.51
CA HIS A 288 -18.85 -20.04 5.04
C HIS A 288 -18.39 -18.68 5.53
N VAL A 289 -18.94 -17.58 5.01
CA VAL A 289 -18.60 -16.19 5.38
C VAL A 289 -19.00 -15.89 6.84
N ASP A 290 -19.75 -16.78 7.49
CA ASP A 290 -20.02 -16.71 8.94
C ASP A 290 -18.84 -17.15 9.82
N LYS A 291 -17.84 -17.83 9.24
CA LYS A 291 -16.72 -18.45 9.96
C LYS A 291 -15.36 -18.24 9.32
N LEU A 292 -15.29 -18.15 8.00
CA LEU A 292 -14.07 -18.00 7.23
C LEU A 292 -14.01 -16.59 6.65
N ALA A 293 -12.89 -15.92 6.86
CA ALA A 293 -12.59 -14.66 6.21
C ALA A 293 -12.42 -14.88 4.69
N CYS A 294 -12.82 -13.91 3.88
CA CYS A 294 -12.74 -13.98 2.42
C CYS A 294 -11.31 -14.30 1.94
N GLN A 295 -10.32 -13.68 2.58
CA GLN A 295 -8.90 -13.82 2.30
C GLN A 295 -8.43 -15.28 2.40
N THR A 296 -8.97 -16.08 3.34
CA THR A 296 -8.61 -17.50 3.50
C THR A 296 -8.88 -18.31 2.23
N CYS A 297 -9.92 -17.97 1.47
CA CYS A 297 -10.24 -18.66 0.22
C CYS A 297 -9.70 -17.93 -1.02
N HIS A 298 -9.55 -16.61 -0.96
CA HIS A 298 -9.22 -15.76 -2.11
C HIS A 298 -7.76 -15.32 -2.19
N VAL A 299 -6.98 -15.51 -1.13
CA VAL A 299 -5.53 -15.28 -1.06
C VAL A 299 -4.87 -16.55 -0.51
N PRO A 300 -4.77 -17.62 -1.33
CA PRO A 300 -4.30 -18.92 -0.85
C PRO A 300 -2.79 -18.96 -0.58
N GLU A 301 -2.03 -18.07 -1.21
CA GLU A 301 -0.58 -17.99 -1.15
C GLU A 301 -0.13 -16.52 -1.13
N PHE A 302 1.02 -16.23 -0.52
CA PHE A 302 1.72 -14.95 -0.58
C PHE A 302 3.11 -15.10 -1.21
N ALA A 303 3.83 -13.99 -1.40
CA ALA A 303 5.11 -13.92 -2.11
C ALA A 303 5.01 -14.51 -3.53
N ARG A 304 3.93 -14.14 -4.23
CA ARG A 304 3.57 -14.66 -5.57
C ARG A 304 4.09 -13.80 -6.72
N GLY A 305 4.70 -12.66 -6.40
CA GLY A 305 5.21 -11.68 -7.37
C GLY A 305 6.54 -12.05 -8.02
N GLY A 306 7.13 -13.20 -7.65
CA GLY A 306 8.53 -13.51 -7.97
C GLY A 306 9.53 -12.74 -7.10
N VAL A 307 9.06 -12.20 -5.96
CA VAL A 307 9.89 -11.59 -4.93
C VAL A 307 9.73 -12.43 -3.67
N PRO A 308 10.80 -13.08 -3.18
CA PRO A 308 10.73 -13.91 -2.00
C PRO A 308 10.57 -13.08 -0.74
N THR A 309 9.83 -13.60 0.23
CA THR A 309 9.77 -13.02 1.59
C THR A 309 10.71 -13.75 2.52
N LYS A 310 11.16 -13.06 3.57
CA LYS A 310 12.03 -13.66 4.58
C LYS A 310 11.18 -14.39 5.62
N MET A 311 11.27 -15.72 5.60
CA MET A 311 10.54 -16.60 6.50
C MET A 311 11.29 -16.83 7.82
N TRP A 312 12.61 -16.70 7.79
CA TRP A 312 13.45 -16.87 8.96
C TRP A 312 14.60 -15.87 9.00
N TRP A 313 14.92 -15.39 10.20
CA TRP A 313 16.09 -14.56 10.47
C TRP A 313 16.72 -14.99 11.79
N ASP A 314 17.89 -15.64 11.72
CA ASP A 314 18.67 -16.04 12.89
C ASP A 314 19.78 -15.02 13.20
N TRP A 315 19.51 -14.13 14.16
CA TRP A 315 20.51 -13.17 14.64
C TRP A 315 21.67 -13.83 15.42
N SER A 316 21.51 -15.05 15.93
CA SER A 316 22.50 -15.70 16.81
C SER A 316 23.80 -16.08 16.10
N THR A 317 23.75 -16.18 14.77
CA THR A 317 24.89 -16.54 13.92
C THR A 317 25.64 -15.34 13.34
N ALA A 318 25.19 -14.11 13.66
CA ALA A 318 25.86 -12.89 13.23
C ALA A 318 27.30 -12.80 13.76
N GLY A 319 28.14 -12.04 13.06
CA GLY A 319 29.52 -11.75 13.46
C GLY A 319 30.60 -12.70 12.90
N ARG A 320 30.26 -13.63 11.99
CA ARG A 320 31.27 -14.39 11.23
C ARG A 320 32.03 -13.42 10.33
N LEU A 321 33.35 -13.57 10.24
CA LEU A 321 34.23 -12.80 9.36
C LEU A 321 35.05 -13.77 8.50
N ASP A 322 35.60 -13.29 7.39
CA ASP A 322 36.57 -14.06 6.62
C ASP A 322 37.93 -14.16 7.33
N GLU A 323 38.88 -14.87 6.72
CA GLU A 323 40.22 -15.07 7.27
C GLU A 323 41.00 -13.75 7.46
N ASP A 324 40.65 -12.72 6.70
CA ASP A 324 41.26 -11.38 6.75
C ASP A 324 40.53 -10.44 7.74
N GLY A 325 39.46 -10.92 8.38
CA GLY A 325 38.66 -10.15 9.33
C GLY A 325 37.62 -9.23 8.70
N ASN A 326 37.28 -9.41 7.41
CA ASN A 326 36.25 -8.63 6.75
C ASN A 326 34.86 -9.25 6.91
N PRO A 327 33.78 -8.44 6.89
CA PRO A 327 32.42 -8.94 6.83
C PRO A 327 32.17 -9.78 5.58
N ILE A 328 31.47 -10.90 5.76
CA ILE A 328 31.05 -11.82 4.70
C ILE A 328 29.58 -11.65 4.36
N THR A 329 29.25 -11.95 3.12
CA THR A 329 27.88 -12.09 2.60
C THR A 329 27.82 -13.42 1.87
N GLU A 330 26.84 -14.25 2.21
CA GLU A 330 26.59 -15.52 1.53
C GLU A 330 25.23 -15.44 0.84
N TYR A 331 25.08 -16.22 -0.24
CA TYR A 331 23.86 -16.31 -1.02
C TYR A 331 23.41 -17.77 -1.09
N ASP A 332 22.10 -17.99 -1.18
CA ASP A 332 21.53 -19.32 -1.45
C ASP A 332 21.66 -19.69 -2.95
N GLU A 333 21.20 -20.89 -3.31
CA GLU A 333 21.24 -21.39 -4.69
C GLU A 333 20.42 -20.55 -5.67
N SER A 334 19.42 -19.82 -5.17
CA SER A 334 18.56 -18.92 -5.95
C SER A 334 19.15 -17.51 -6.08
N GLY A 335 20.28 -17.24 -5.42
CA GLY A 335 20.95 -15.94 -5.45
C GLY A 335 20.39 -14.92 -4.46
N HIS A 336 19.55 -15.33 -3.50
CA HIS A 336 19.11 -14.47 -2.40
C HIS A 336 20.16 -14.48 -1.29
N VAL A 337 20.25 -13.38 -0.55
CA VAL A 337 21.17 -13.29 0.58
C VAL A 337 20.77 -14.33 1.62
N SER A 338 21.63 -15.30 1.92
CA SER A 338 21.41 -16.33 2.95
C SER A 338 22.13 -16.01 4.26
N TYR A 339 23.18 -15.18 4.22
CA TYR A 339 23.89 -14.72 5.41
C TYR A 339 24.47 -13.32 5.25
N LEU A 340 24.48 -12.54 6.33
CA LEU A 340 25.28 -11.32 6.47
C LEU A 340 25.98 -11.30 7.83
N SER A 341 27.27 -10.97 7.89
CA SER A 341 27.97 -10.79 9.19
C SER A 341 27.27 -9.82 10.13
N THR A 342 26.59 -8.82 9.57
CA THR A 342 25.87 -7.79 10.34
C THR A 342 24.52 -8.24 10.87
N LYS A 343 23.98 -9.38 10.41
CA LYS A 343 22.58 -9.75 10.64
C LYS A 343 22.35 -11.23 10.93
N GLY A 344 23.27 -12.13 10.57
CA GLY A 344 23.10 -13.58 10.72
C GLY A 344 22.50 -14.24 9.49
N ASP A 345 21.92 -15.43 9.67
CA ASP A 345 21.36 -16.27 8.61
C ASP A 345 19.91 -15.90 8.27
N PHE A 346 19.53 -16.12 7.02
CA PHE A 346 18.19 -15.91 6.49
C PHE A 346 17.68 -17.13 5.74
N HIS A 347 16.36 -17.33 5.79
CA HIS A 347 15.64 -18.21 4.89
C HIS A 347 14.55 -17.43 4.18
N HIS A 348 14.41 -17.68 2.88
CA HIS A 348 13.52 -16.96 1.98
C HIS A 348 12.64 -17.95 1.23
N GLU A 349 11.35 -17.62 1.06
CA GLU A 349 10.39 -18.47 0.35
C GLU A 349 9.47 -17.64 -0.55
N GLU A 350 8.87 -18.30 -1.55
CA GLU A 350 7.93 -17.76 -2.53
C GLU A 350 6.72 -18.69 -2.66
N ASN A 351 5.55 -18.13 -2.96
CA ASN A 351 4.29 -18.87 -3.13
C ASN A 351 3.90 -19.70 -1.90
N GLU A 352 4.09 -19.12 -0.72
CA GLU A 352 3.85 -19.80 0.55
C GLU A 352 2.39 -19.68 0.99
N VAL A 353 1.88 -20.73 1.63
CA VAL A 353 0.50 -20.79 2.13
C VAL A 353 0.44 -20.23 3.55
N ASP A 354 -0.47 -19.28 3.77
CA ASP A 354 -0.67 -18.68 5.09
C ASP A 354 -1.19 -19.69 6.13
N PRO A 355 -0.61 -19.74 7.33
CA PRO A 355 -1.20 -20.48 8.45
C PRO A 355 -2.57 -19.90 8.83
N ILE A 356 -3.60 -20.76 8.86
CA ILE A 356 -4.95 -20.35 9.25
C ILE A 356 -5.05 -20.28 10.77
N SER A 357 -5.52 -19.15 11.29
CA SER A 357 -5.74 -18.93 12.73
C SER A 357 -7.08 -18.23 12.99
N TRP A 358 -7.60 -18.38 14.21
CA TRP A 358 -8.77 -17.63 14.66
C TRP A 358 -8.39 -16.18 14.94
N THR A 359 -9.20 -15.25 14.46
CA THR A 359 -9.12 -13.82 14.79
C THR A 359 -10.48 -13.36 15.30
N THR A 360 -10.47 -12.44 16.25
CA THR A 360 -11.66 -11.88 16.90
C THR A 360 -12.15 -10.63 16.19
#